data_AF-A0A923EYX0-F1
#
_entry.id   AF-A0A923EYX0-F1
#
_cell.length_a   1.000
_cell.length_b   1.000
_cell.length_c   1.000
_cell.angle_alpha   90.00
_cell.angle_beta   90.00
_cell.angle_gamma   90.00
#
_symmetry.space_group_name_H-M   'P 1'
#
loop_
_entity.id
_entity.type
_entity.pdbx_description
1 polymer ?
#
loop_
_entity_poly.entity_id
_entity_poly.type
_entity_poly.pdbx_seq_one_letter_code
_entity_poly.pdbx_strand_id
1 'polypeptide(L)' 'MSAVHTAVPTAGHLACRYLLVELFLVRVLDLTSQEARAEADALQHAVSERVLDRIDTLLGRPERDVRGEAIPRPEARWP' A
#
# COMPACT_ATOMS: atom_id res chain seq x y z
N MET A 1 2.79 14.84 26.47
CA MET A 1 3.36 13.51 26.12
C MET A 1 2.25 12.68 25.50
N SER A 2 1.88 12.97 24.25
CA SER A 2 0.81 12.22 23.57
C SER A 2 1.33 10.84 23.23
N ALA A 3 0.67 9.82 23.78
CA ALA A 3 0.90 8.43 23.46
C ALA A 3 0.78 8.26 21.94
N VAL A 4 1.88 7.85 21.30
CA VAL A 4 1.86 7.33 19.94
C VAL A 4 0.99 6.09 19.99
N HIS A 5 -0.25 6.20 19.55
CA HIS A 5 -1.15 5.07 19.41
C HIS A 5 -0.66 4.25 18.22
N THR A 6 0.23 3.28 18.48
CA THR A 6 0.47 2.18 17.53
C THR A 6 -0.79 1.32 17.50
N ALA A 7 -1.81 1.77 16.74
CA ALA A 7 -2.90 0.90 16.32
C ALA A 7 -2.28 -0.24 15.50
N VAL A 8 -2.54 -1.48 15.88
CA VAL A 8 -2.20 -2.62 15.04
C VAL A 8 -3.01 -2.51 13.74
N PRO A 9 -2.37 -2.57 12.54
CA PRO A 9 -3.09 -2.46 11.29
C PRO A 9 -4.11 -3.59 11.14
N THR A 10 -5.33 -3.27 10.71
CA THR A 10 -6.34 -4.29 10.41
C THR A 10 -5.96 -5.10 9.17
N ALA A 11 -6.55 -6.28 8.99
CA ALA A 11 -6.29 -7.11 7.81
C ALA A 11 -6.56 -6.35 6.48
N GLY A 12 -7.63 -5.55 6.43
CA GLY A 12 -7.94 -4.70 5.27
C GLY A 12 -6.91 -3.58 5.05
N HIS A 13 -6.36 -3.03 6.14
CA HIS A 13 -5.28 -2.05 6.07
C HIS A 13 -4.02 -2.70 5.47
N LEU A 14 -3.58 -3.85 5.96
CA LEU A 14 -2.42 -4.56 5.39
C LEU A 14 -2.61 -4.92 3.90
N ALA A 15 -3.79 -5.41 3.52
CA ALA A 15 -4.10 -5.68 2.12
C ALA A 15 -4.01 -4.43 1.23
N CYS A 16 -4.53 -3.29 1.70
CA CYS A 16 -4.40 -2.01 0.99
C CYS A 16 -2.94 -1.60 0.79
N ARG A 17 -2.11 -1.75 1.83
CA ARG A 17 -0.67 -1.43 1.81
C ARG A 17 0.06 -2.28 0.78
N TYR A 18 -0.16 -3.59 0.83
CA TYR A 18 0.41 -4.54 -0.11
C TYR A 18 0.06 -4.16 -1.55
N LEU A 19 -1.22 -3.94 -1.87
CA LEU A 19 -1.67 -3.66 -3.24
C LEU A 19 -1.15 -2.32 -3.77
N LEU A 20 -1.06 -1.29 -2.94
CA LEU A 20 -0.47 -0.01 -3.35
C LEU A 20 1.03 -0.11 -3.60
N VAL A 21 1.75 -0.87 -2.78
CA VAL A 21 3.18 -1.12 -3.00
C VAL A 21 3.39 -1.94 -4.27
N GLU A 22 2.66 -3.04 -4.45
CA GLU A 22 2.73 -3.86 -5.67
C GLU A 22 2.46 -3.02 -6.93
N LEU A 23 1.41 -2.19 -6.90
CA LEU A 23 1.03 -1.34 -8.02
C LEU A 23 2.10 -0.28 -8.33
N PHE A 24 2.73 0.30 -7.31
CA PHE A 24 3.85 1.22 -7.47
C PHE A 24 5.06 0.55 -8.11
N LEU A 25 5.44 -0.63 -7.61
CA LEU A 25 6.56 -1.40 -8.11
C LEU A 25 6.38 -1.77 -9.59
N VAL A 26 5.17 -2.20 -9.98
CA VAL A 26 4.87 -2.50 -11.39
C VAL A 26 4.82 -1.25 -12.25
N ARG A 27 4.05 -0.22 -11.86
CA ARG A 27 3.77 0.93 -12.76
C ARG A 27 4.88 1.97 -12.82
N VAL A 28 5.67 2.11 -11.76
CA VAL A 28 6.66 3.18 -11.63
C VAL A 28 8.08 2.63 -11.76
N LEU A 29 8.35 1.44 -11.22
CA LEU A 29 9.67 0.82 -11.28
C LEU A 29 9.79 -0.26 -12.36
N ASP A 30 8.71 -0.51 -13.12
CA ASP A 30 8.67 -1.48 -14.23
C ASP A 30 9.07 -2.90 -13.83
N LEU A 31 8.77 -3.27 -12.58
CA LEU A 31 8.96 -4.65 -12.10
C LEU A 31 7.87 -5.56 -12.67
N THR A 32 8.22 -6.81 -12.90
CA THR A 32 7.21 -7.82 -13.26
C THR A 32 6.25 -8.04 -12.09
N SER A 33 5.04 -8.51 -12.38
CA SER A 33 4.08 -8.86 -11.32
C SER A 33 4.63 -9.90 -10.34
N GLN A 34 5.51 -10.80 -10.77
CA GLN A 34 6.09 -11.80 -9.88
C GLN A 34 7.09 -11.18 -8.91
N GLU A 35 7.99 -10.32 -9.39
CA GLU A 35 8.97 -9.60 -8.56
C GLU A 35 8.26 -8.64 -7.59
N ALA A 36 7.30 -7.86 -8.10
CA ALA A 36 6.55 -6.90 -7.31
C ALA A 36 5.80 -7.54 -6.14
N ARG A 37 5.27 -8.76 -6.31
CA ARG A 37 4.59 -9.49 -5.22
C ARG A 37 5.54 -9.86 -4.08
N ALA A 38 6.73 -10.35 -4.39
CA ALA A 38 7.72 -10.71 -3.38
C ALA A 38 8.19 -9.47 -2.60
N GLU A 39 8.47 -8.38 -3.32
CA GLU A 39 8.88 -7.11 -2.71
C GLU A 39 7.74 -6.47 -1.90
N ALA A 40 6.50 -6.50 -2.40
CA ALA A 40 5.35 -5.99 -1.66
C ALA A 40 5.11 -6.74 -0.35
N ASP A 41 5.33 -8.06 -0.32
CA ASP A 41 5.21 -8.87 0.90
C ASP A 41 6.22 -8.43 1.97
N ALA A 42 7.47 -8.15 1.56
CA ALA A 42 8.51 -7.65 2.45
C ALA A 42 8.27 -6.19 2.88
N LEU A 43 7.84 -5.33 1.96
CA LEU A 43 7.73 -3.89 2.18
C LEU A 43 6.45 -3.47 2.90
N GLN A 44 5.35 -4.23 2.81
CA GLN A 44 4.06 -3.84 3.41
C GLN A 44 4.15 -3.56 4.91
N HIS A 45 5.09 -4.20 5.63
CA HIS A 45 5.31 -3.99 7.06
C HIS A 45 6.35 -2.89 7.38
N ALA A 46 7.17 -2.51 6.40
CA ALA A 46 8.30 -1.59 6.58
C ALA A 46 8.02 -0.17 6.06
N VAL A 47 7.13 -0.01 5.09
CA VAL A 47 6.82 1.29 4.48
C VAL A 47 6.08 2.19 5.49
N SER A 48 6.56 3.40 5.77
CA SER A 48 5.79 4.32 6.64
C SER A 48 4.47 4.76 6.01
N GLU A 49 3.46 5.08 6.82
CA GLU A 49 2.17 5.63 6.33
C GLU A 49 2.37 6.90 5.48
N ARG A 50 3.29 7.78 5.88
CA ARG A 50 3.66 8.99 5.11
C ARG A 50 4.12 8.66 3.69
N VAL A 51 4.96 7.64 3.52
CA VAL A 51 5.44 7.22 2.19
C VAL A 51 4.31 6.59 1.40
N LEU A 52 3.46 5.80 2.05
CA LEU A 52 2.34 5.15 1.40
C LEU A 52 1.29 6.13 0.88
N ASP A 53 0.99 7.20 1.63
CA ASP A 53 0.12 8.28 1.16
C ASP A 53 0.67 8.99 -0.09
N ARG A 54 2.01 9.15 -0.16
CA ARG A 54 2.68 9.68 -1.35
C ARG A 54 2.62 8.71 -2.53
N ILE A 55 2.75 7.41 -2.28
CA ILE A 55 2.55 6.37 -3.31
C ILE A 55 1.11 6.40 -3.83
N ASP A 56 0.10 6.39 -2.94
CA ASP A 56 -1.31 6.44 -3.30
C ASP A 56 -1.63 7.69 -4.14
N THR A 57 -1.08 8.84 -3.74
CA THR A 57 -1.23 10.10 -4.48
C THR A 57 -0.52 10.06 -5.84
N LEU A 58 0.73 9.55 -5.90
CA LEU A 58 1.50 9.42 -7.13
C LEU A 58 0.78 8.54 -8.17
N LEU A 59 0.14 7.47 -7.71
CA LEU A 59 -0.63 6.55 -8.53
C LEU A 59 -2.01 7.09 -8.94
N GLY A 60 -2.37 8.31 -8.54
CA GLY A 60 -3.65 8.93 -8.87
C GLY A 60 -4.83 8.35 -8.09
N ARG A 61 -4.59 7.85 -6.87
CA ARG A 61 -5.61 7.23 -5.99
C ARG A 61 -6.36 6.08 -6.68
N PRO A 62 -5.67 5.01 -7.05
CA PRO A 62 -6.24 3.92 -7.85
C PRO A 62 -7.35 3.19 -7.08
N GLU A 63 -8.44 2.83 -7.75
CA GLU A 63 -9.51 1.99 -7.18
C GLU A 63 -9.27 0.50 -7.40
N ARG A 64 -8.37 0.15 -8.33
CA ARG A 64 -8.10 -1.21 -8.78
C ARG A 64 -6.62 -1.54 -8.78
N ASP A 65 -6.29 -2.79 -8.46
CA ASP A 65 -4.93 -3.33 -8.47
C ASP A 65 -4.42 -3.68 -9.89
N VAL A 66 -3.27 -4.36 -9.97
CA VAL A 66 -2.67 -4.82 -11.24
C VAL A 66 -3.53 -5.84 -11.99
N ARG A 67 -4.41 -6.56 -11.29
CA ARG A 67 -5.35 -7.55 -11.84
C ARG A 67 -6.71 -6.94 -12.17
N GLY A 68 -6.97 -5.71 -11.76
CA GLY A 68 -8.28 -5.05 -11.90
C GLY A 68 -9.23 -5.31 -10.73
N GLU A 69 -8.77 -5.95 -9.65
CA GLU A 69 -9.54 -6.18 -8.43
C GLU A 69 -9.63 -4.92 -7.58
N ALA A 70 -10.74 -4.73 -6.85
CA ALA A 70 -10.94 -3.55 -6.03
C ALA A 70 -9.95 -3.49 -4.87
N ILE A 71 -9.32 -2.33 -4.66
CA ILE A 71 -8.43 -2.11 -3.51
C ILE A 71 -9.30 -1.85 -2.27
N PRO A 72 -9.19 -2.65 -1.19
CA PRO A 72 -9.90 -2.40 0.06
C PRO A 72 -9.35 -1.11 0.67
N ARG A 73 -10.18 -0.07 0.76
CA ARG A 73 -9.80 1.22 1.34
C ARG A 73 -10.15 1.25 2.83
N PRO A 74 -9.21 1.59 3.74
CA PRO A 74 -9.55 1.81 5.14
C PRO A 74 -10.43 3.07 5.30
N GLU A 75 -11.28 3.08 6.34
CA GLU A 75 -12.21 4.19 6.63
C GLU A 75 -11.48 5.50 6.93
N ALA A 76 -10.37 5.43 7.67
CA ALA A 76 -9.45 6.53 7.85
C ALA A 76 -8.34 6.44 6.79
N ARG A 77 -8.17 7.51 6.01
CA ARG A 77 -7.02 7.67 5.12
C ARG A 77 -5.76 7.83 5.98
N TRP A 78 -4.63 7.31 5.48
CA TRP A 78 -3.33 7.31 6.16
C TRP A 78 -3.13 8.62 6.95
N PRO A 79 -2.83 8.56 8.25
CA PRO A 79 -2.80 9.73 9.13
C PRO A 79 -1.68 10.73 8.81
#